data_AF-A0A960PGY7-F1
#
_entry.id   AF-A0A960PGY7-F1
#
_cell.length_a   1.000
_cell.length_b   1.000
_cell.length_c   1.000
_cell.angle_alpha   90.00
_cell.angle_beta   90.00
_cell.angle_gamma   90.00
#
_symmetry.space_group_name_H-M   'P 1'
#
loop_
_entity.id
_entity.type
_entity.pdbx_description
1 polymer ?
#
loop_
_entity_poly.entity_id
_entity_poly.type
_entity_poly.pdbx_seq_one_letter_code
_entity_poly.pdbx_strand_id
1 'polypeptide(L)'
;MFKIPELRNKVLFTLFILGLYRLGSFIPAPGIDQSAVAAIKAQAEQGGVLSYLQLFSGNALTQFAIFALGIMPYITASIILQILGVVIPKLEEWQKQGAVGQRKITQWTRYVTIGIAVLQSTGFVYLFQNGGGGLSTNENISLVTNFNLGTLSLIVLTFTAGTALLMWMGELITQRGIGNGMSLIIFSSVVSAFPSVGASLRASNGWFAVLLVFGVAILLLIFIIYIENGVRKIPVQFAKRQVGRRMYGGQSTYIPL
;
A
#
# COMPACT_ATOMS: atom_id res chain seq x y z
N MET A 1 7.93 -20.92 -13.56
CA MET A 1 7.07 -19.76 -13.89
C MET A 1 7.21 -19.32 -15.35
N PHE A 2 8.41 -19.05 -15.86
CA PHE A 2 8.62 -18.54 -17.23
C PHE A 2 8.39 -19.52 -18.39
N LYS A 3 8.17 -20.81 -18.09
CA LYS A 3 7.93 -21.85 -19.11
C LYS A 3 6.46 -21.94 -19.55
N ILE A 4 5.52 -21.47 -18.72
CA ILE A 4 4.09 -21.52 -19.03
C ILE A 4 3.69 -20.15 -19.61
N PRO A 5 3.26 -20.05 -20.88
CA PRO A 5 3.02 -18.79 -21.56
C PRO A 5 1.94 -17.95 -20.86
N GLU A 6 0.91 -18.58 -20.30
CA GLU A 6 -0.13 -17.87 -19.53
C GLU A 6 0.45 -17.18 -18.28
N LEU A 7 1.25 -17.90 -17.48
CA LEU A 7 1.86 -17.32 -16.28
C LEU A 7 2.85 -16.20 -16.64
N ARG A 8 3.63 -16.38 -17.72
CA ARG A 8 4.55 -15.35 -18.22
C ARG A 8 3.80 -14.07 -18.60
N ASN A 9 2.69 -14.18 -19.31
CA ASN A 9 1.89 -13.02 -19.72
C ASN A 9 1.30 -12.31 -18.51
N LYS A 10 0.85 -13.04 -17.47
CA LYS A 10 0.40 -12.44 -16.21
C LYS A 10 1.53 -11.72 -15.47
N VAL A 11 2.74 -12.29 -15.39
CA VAL A 11 3.91 -11.62 -14.80
C VAL A 11 4.24 -10.33 -15.55
N LEU A 12 4.32 -10.40 -16.89
CA LEU A 12 4.65 -9.24 -17.73
C LEU A 12 3.60 -8.13 -17.59
N PHE A 13 2.32 -8.49 -17.51
CA PHE A 13 1.24 -7.53 -17.26
C PHE A 13 1.38 -6.86 -15.89
N THR A 14 1.65 -7.63 -14.84
CA THR A 14 1.93 -7.08 -13.51
C THR A 14 3.13 -6.14 -13.52
N LEU A 15 4.25 -6.54 -14.12
CA LEU A 15 5.45 -5.70 -14.22
C LEU A 15 5.20 -4.42 -15.03
N PHE A 16 4.42 -4.50 -16.09
CA PHE A 16 4.03 -3.34 -16.89
C PHE A 16 3.23 -2.32 -16.07
N ILE A 17 2.24 -2.78 -15.30
CA ILE A 17 1.46 -1.91 -14.41
C ILE A 17 2.34 -1.30 -13.31
N LEU A 18 3.25 -2.07 -12.72
CA LEU A 18 4.20 -1.52 -11.73
C LEU A 18 5.14 -0.48 -12.35
N GLY A 19 5.56 -0.66 -13.60
CA GLY A 19 6.28 0.34 -14.37
C GLY A 19 5.49 1.64 -14.54
N LEU A 20 4.21 1.54 -14.94
CA LEU A 20 3.31 2.70 -15.05
C LEU A 20 3.08 3.40 -13.71
N TYR A 21 2.92 2.64 -12.63
CA TYR A 21 2.81 3.19 -11.28
C TYR A 21 4.03 4.03 -10.95
N ARG A 22 5.22 3.53 -11.27
CA ARG A 22 6.45 4.24 -10.99
C ARG A 22 6.63 5.47 -11.88
N LEU A 23 6.28 5.40 -13.16
CA LEU A 23 6.28 6.58 -14.02
C LEU A 23 5.37 7.68 -13.47
N GLY A 24 4.15 7.35 -13.05
CA GLY A 24 3.24 8.35 -12.47
C GLY A 24 3.68 8.90 -11.11
N SER A 25 4.52 8.17 -10.37
CA SER A 25 5.12 8.68 -9.13
C SER A 25 6.27 9.68 -9.34
N PHE A 26 6.75 9.84 -10.57
CA PHE A 26 7.73 10.87 -10.96
C PHE A 26 7.10 12.08 -11.64
N ILE A 27 5.80 12.01 -11.98
CA ILE A 27 5.08 13.14 -12.61
C ILE A 27 4.56 14.05 -11.48
N PRO A 28 5.10 15.28 -11.32
CA PRO A 28 4.63 16.21 -10.31
C PRO A 28 3.20 16.66 -10.63
N ALA A 29 2.38 16.85 -9.59
CA ALA A 29 1.05 17.42 -9.78
C ALA A 29 1.15 18.89 -10.23
N PRO A 30 0.18 19.40 -11.01
CA PRO A 30 0.21 20.78 -11.48
C PRO A 30 0.03 21.75 -10.30
N GLY A 31 0.83 22.82 -10.25
CA GLY A 31 0.72 23.89 -9.25
C GLY A 31 1.67 23.83 -8.06
N ILE A 32 2.70 22.97 -8.11
CA ILE A 32 3.72 22.84 -7.06
C ILE A 32 5.05 23.46 -7.50
N ASP A 33 5.63 24.28 -6.62
CA ASP A 33 6.97 24.83 -6.77
C ASP A 33 8.05 23.78 -6.44
N GLN A 34 8.95 23.50 -7.39
CA GLN A 34 10.02 22.52 -7.20
C GLN A 34 11.05 22.92 -6.12
N SER A 35 11.15 24.21 -5.79
CA SER A 35 12.03 24.70 -4.72
C SER A 35 11.52 24.32 -3.33
N ALA A 36 10.20 24.40 -3.11
CA ALA A 36 9.54 24.02 -1.86
C ALA A 36 9.56 22.49 -1.63
N VAL A 37 9.47 21.72 -2.71
CA VAL A 37 9.61 20.24 -2.72
C VAL A 37 11.00 19.81 -2.25
N ALA A 38 12.05 20.52 -2.67
CA ALA A 38 13.42 20.24 -2.24
C ALA A 38 13.63 20.52 -0.74
N ALA A 39 13.01 21.57 -0.20
CA ALA A 39 13.06 21.88 1.23
C ALA A 39 12.32 20.83 2.09
N ILE A 40 11.14 20.38 1.65
CA ILE A 40 10.38 19.31 2.32
C ILE A 40 11.16 17.98 2.29
N LYS A 41 11.83 17.69 1.17
CA LYS A 41 12.66 16.49 1.05
C LYS A 41 13.85 16.54 2.03
N ALA A 42 14.52 17.68 2.16
CA ALA A 42 15.60 17.87 3.14
C ALA A 42 15.11 17.74 4.59
N GLN A 43 13.89 18.20 4.88
CA GLN A 43 13.27 18.07 6.21
C GLN A 43 12.86 16.64 6.54
N ALA A 44 12.42 15.88 5.54
CA ALA A 44 12.09 14.48 5.73
C ALA A 44 13.29 13.59 6.00
N GLU A 45 14.45 13.95 5.46
CA GLU A 45 15.72 13.28 5.76
C GLU A 45 16.15 13.48 7.23
N GLN A 46 15.64 14.50 7.92
CA GLN A 46 15.87 14.72 9.37
C GLN A 46 14.99 13.84 10.27
N GLY A 47 14.06 13.05 9.71
CA GLY A 47 13.22 12.10 10.44
C GLY A 47 11.85 12.63 10.87
N GLY A 48 11.03 11.76 11.47
CA GLY A 48 9.68 12.09 11.96
C GLY A 48 8.54 11.41 11.19
N VAL A 49 7.30 11.82 11.47
CA VAL A 49 6.07 11.24 10.86
C VAL A 49 6.10 11.30 9.33
N LEU A 50 6.72 12.34 8.77
CA LEU A 50 6.86 12.54 7.33
C LEU A 50 7.69 11.44 6.65
N SER A 51 8.72 10.93 7.33
CA SER A 51 9.56 9.83 6.85
C SER A 51 8.77 8.52 6.77
N TYR A 52 7.92 8.23 7.77
CA TYR A 52 7.02 7.07 7.71
C TYR A 52 6.02 7.17 6.55
N LEU A 53 5.41 8.34 6.33
CA LEU A 53 4.50 8.57 5.21
C LEU A 53 5.18 8.39 3.83
N GLN A 54 6.48 8.65 3.74
CA GLN A 54 7.26 8.47 2.51
C GLN A 54 7.52 7.01 2.15
N LEU A 55 7.75 6.17 3.16
CA LEU A 55 7.94 4.74 2.96
C LEU A 55 6.70 4.09 2.34
N PHE A 56 5.51 4.48 2.79
CA PHE A 56 4.25 3.97 2.24
C PHE A 56 3.89 4.55 0.87
N SER A 57 4.30 5.79 0.58
CA SER A 57 4.06 6.46 -0.71
C SER A 57 5.19 6.24 -1.74
N GLY A 58 6.27 5.54 -1.39
CA GLY A 58 7.39 5.26 -2.31
C GLY A 58 8.09 6.52 -2.82
N ASN A 59 8.30 7.52 -1.96
CA ASN A 59 8.81 8.86 -2.31
C ASN A 59 7.86 9.73 -3.17
N ALA A 60 6.64 9.30 -3.46
CA ALA A 60 5.67 10.12 -4.21
C ALA A 60 5.23 11.37 -3.43
N LEU A 61 5.23 11.30 -2.09
CA LEU A 61 4.87 12.43 -1.22
C LEU A 61 5.96 13.52 -1.20
N THR A 62 7.25 13.16 -1.23
CA THR A 62 8.35 14.15 -1.30
C THR A 62 8.45 14.85 -2.62
N GLN A 63 7.92 14.25 -3.69
CA GLN A 63 7.92 14.81 -5.04
C GLN A 63 6.58 15.47 -5.39
N PHE A 64 5.61 15.45 -4.45
CA PHE A 64 4.22 15.85 -4.69
C PHE A 64 3.68 15.35 -6.04
N ALA A 65 3.93 14.07 -6.31
CA ALA A 65 3.51 13.45 -7.54
C ALA A 65 1.99 13.28 -7.58
N ILE A 66 1.43 12.99 -8.76
CA ILE A 66 -0.01 12.68 -8.93
C ILE A 66 -0.46 11.57 -7.96
N PHE A 67 0.46 10.68 -7.57
CA PHE A 67 0.26 9.59 -6.62
C PHE A 67 0.72 9.90 -5.18
N ALA A 68 0.78 11.16 -4.76
CA ALA A 68 1.28 11.58 -3.44
C ALA A 68 0.59 10.87 -2.26
N LEU A 69 -0.73 10.68 -2.32
CA LEU A 69 -1.51 9.95 -1.30
C LEU A 69 -1.26 8.43 -1.32
N GLY A 70 -0.73 7.89 -2.42
CA GLY A 70 -0.50 6.46 -2.61
C GLY A 70 -1.77 5.62 -2.46
N ILE A 71 -1.61 4.43 -1.87
CA ILE A 71 -2.70 3.46 -1.65
C ILE A 71 -3.33 3.61 -0.26
N MET A 72 -2.80 4.51 0.58
CA MET A 72 -3.25 4.68 1.96
C MET A 72 -4.75 4.94 2.13
N PRO A 73 -5.42 5.79 1.32
CA PRO A 73 -6.88 5.98 1.44
C PRO A 73 -7.66 4.68 1.29
N TYR A 74 -7.20 3.78 0.40
CA TYR A 74 -7.84 2.49 0.18
C TYR A 74 -7.61 1.53 1.35
N ILE A 75 -6.38 1.47 1.88
CA ILE A 75 -6.05 0.62 3.04
C ILE A 75 -6.95 1.02 4.19
N THR A 76 -7.01 2.32 4.49
CA THR A 76 -7.86 2.85 5.56
C THR A 76 -9.34 2.52 5.32
N ALA A 77 -9.86 2.71 4.10
CA ALA A 77 -11.24 2.35 3.76
C ALA A 77 -11.53 0.85 3.96
N SER A 78 -10.60 -0.02 3.55
CA SER A 78 -10.76 -1.47 3.66
C SER A 78 -10.77 -1.94 5.12
N ILE A 79 -9.89 -1.38 5.96
CA ILE A 79 -9.86 -1.64 7.41
C ILE A 79 -11.13 -1.14 8.08
N ILE A 80 -11.59 0.06 7.73
CA ILE A 80 -12.85 0.64 8.24
C ILE A 80 -14.02 -0.29 7.94
N LEU A 81 -14.16 -0.77 6.70
CA LEU A 81 -15.25 -1.68 6.33
C LEU A 81 -15.12 -3.07 6.94
N GLN A 82 -13.90 -3.55 7.16
CA GLN A 82 -13.67 -4.82 7.84
C GLN A 82 -14.08 -4.75 9.31
N ILE A 83 -13.78 -3.64 10.00
CA ILE A 83 -14.22 -3.38 11.38
C ILE A 83 -15.74 -3.16 11.43
N LEU A 84 -16.30 -2.33 10.54
CA LEU A 84 -17.75 -2.12 10.42
C LEU A 84 -18.50 -3.43 10.15
N GLY A 85 -17.89 -4.37 9.45
CA GLY A 85 -18.47 -5.69 9.20
C GLY A 85 -18.71 -6.52 10.45
N VAL A 86 -17.93 -6.31 11.51
CA VAL A 86 -18.12 -6.96 12.82
C VAL A 86 -19.21 -6.27 13.64
N VAL A 87 -19.38 -4.96 13.44
CA VAL A 87 -20.31 -4.13 14.23
C VAL A 87 -21.71 -4.07 13.60
N ILE A 88 -21.81 -4.10 12.27
CA ILE A 88 -23.07 -3.96 11.53
C ILE A 88 -23.49 -5.33 10.97
N PRO A 89 -24.61 -5.91 11.44
CA PRO A 89 -25.03 -7.26 11.06
C PRO A 89 -25.30 -7.41 9.56
N LYS A 90 -25.75 -6.34 8.89
CA LYS A 90 -25.99 -6.33 7.44
C LYS A 90 -24.71 -6.49 6.61
N LEU A 91 -23.58 -5.97 7.10
CA LEU A 91 -22.28 -6.17 6.46
C LEU A 91 -21.75 -7.58 6.74
N GLU A 92 -21.98 -8.11 7.93
CA GLU A 92 -21.68 -9.50 8.29
C GLU A 92 -22.45 -10.50 7.40
N GLU A 93 -23.72 -10.23 7.11
CA GLU A 93 -24.52 -11.01 6.16
C GLU A 93 -23.90 -11.01 4.76
N TRP A 94 -23.41 -9.86 4.28
CA TRP A 94 -22.69 -9.82 3.00
C TRP A 94 -21.38 -10.61 3.06
N GLN A 95 -20.66 -10.61 4.18
CA GLN A 95 -19.48 -11.47 4.32
C GLN A 95 -19.85 -12.96 4.25
N LYS A 96 -21.00 -13.35 4.81
CA LYS A 96 -21.54 -14.73 4.78
C LYS A 96 -22.07 -15.16 3.42
N GLN A 97 -22.46 -14.22 2.54
CA GLN A 97 -22.94 -14.48 1.18
C GLN A 97 -21.83 -14.89 0.18
N GLY A 98 -20.59 -15.06 0.63
CA GLY A 98 -19.47 -15.53 -0.20
C GLY A 98 -19.09 -14.53 -1.30
N ALA A 99 -18.92 -15.03 -2.53
CA ALA A 99 -18.38 -14.23 -3.64
C ALA A 99 -19.24 -13.01 -4.03
N VAL A 100 -20.56 -13.10 -3.91
CA VAL A 100 -21.47 -12.00 -4.27
C VAL A 100 -21.40 -10.87 -3.24
N GLY A 101 -21.34 -11.21 -1.96
CA GLY A 101 -21.24 -10.21 -0.90
C GLY A 101 -19.85 -9.58 -0.81
N GLN A 102 -18.77 -10.34 -1.10
CA GLN A 102 -17.42 -9.78 -1.25
C GLN A 102 -17.34 -8.71 -2.35
N ARG A 103 -18.04 -8.91 -3.48
CA ARG A 103 -18.15 -7.88 -4.53
C ARG A 103 -18.85 -6.62 -4.03
N LYS A 104 -19.92 -6.74 -3.25
CA LYS A 104 -20.62 -5.58 -2.65
C LYS A 104 -19.71 -4.82 -1.69
N ILE A 105 -19.01 -5.53 -0.80
CA ILE A 105 -18.07 -4.92 0.15
C ILE A 105 -16.95 -4.19 -0.61
N THR A 106 -16.43 -4.80 -1.68
CA THR A 106 -15.41 -4.16 -2.53
C THR A 106 -15.96 -2.88 -3.15
N GLN A 107 -17.17 -2.88 -3.72
CA GLN A 107 -17.80 -1.67 -4.28
C GLN A 107 -17.95 -0.55 -3.24
N TRP A 108 -18.43 -0.89 -2.04
CA TRP A 108 -18.51 0.08 -0.93
C TRP A 108 -17.13 0.60 -0.52
N THR A 109 -16.11 -0.27 -0.51
CA THR A 109 -14.73 0.11 -0.22
C THR A 109 -14.24 1.16 -1.21
N ARG A 110 -14.59 1.05 -2.50
CA ARG A 110 -14.22 2.06 -3.51
C ARG A 110 -14.84 3.41 -3.21
N TYR A 111 -16.13 3.46 -2.88
CA TYR A 111 -16.81 4.72 -2.57
C TYR A 111 -16.25 5.39 -1.32
N VAL A 112 -16.04 4.61 -0.26
CA VAL A 112 -15.43 5.10 0.98
C VAL A 112 -14.00 5.59 0.71
N THR A 113 -13.23 4.87 -0.11
CA THR A 113 -11.88 5.28 -0.48
C THR A 113 -11.86 6.63 -1.16
N ILE A 114 -12.74 6.87 -2.14
CA ILE A 114 -12.81 8.15 -2.84
C ILE A 114 -13.19 9.28 -1.86
N GLY A 115 -14.16 9.04 -0.97
CA GLY A 115 -14.53 9.99 0.07
C GLY A 115 -13.35 10.33 1.01
N ILE A 116 -12.63 9.31 1.47
CA ILE A 116 -11.42 9.49 2.31
C ILE A 116 -10.33 10.21 1.51
N ALA A 117 -10.12 9.88 0.24
CA ALA A 117 -9.11 10.51 -0.59
C ALA A 117 -9.36 12.01 -0.76
N VAL A 118 -10.61 12.43 -0.97
CA VAL A 118 -10.99 13.85 -1.05
C VAL A 118 -10.76 14.57 0.27
N LEU A 119 -11.15 13.95 1.40
CA LEU A 119 -10.93 14.52 2.73
C LEU A 119 -9.44 14.64 3.05
N GLN A 120 -8.65 13.60 2.78
CA GLN A 120 -7.21 13.58 3.00
C GLN A 120 -6.47 14.54 2.07
N SER A 121 -6.81 14.60 0.77
CA SER A 121 -6.19 15.55 -0.15
C SER A 121 -6.43 16.99 0.27
N THR A 122 -7.66 17.29 0.71
CA THR A 122 -8.01 18.63 1.20
C THR A 122 -7.21 18.96 2.46
N GLY A 123 -7.16 18.02 3.42
CA GLY A 123 -6.36 18.18 4.65
C GLY A 123 -4.87 18.38 4.37
N PHE A 124 -4.27 17.60 3.48
CA PHE A 124 -2.86 17.78 3.10
C PHE A 124 -2.63 19.13 2.42
N VAL A 125 -3.49 19.56 1.50
CA VAL A 125 -3.33 20.86 0.84
C VAL A 125 -3.38 22.02 1.85
N TYR A 126 -4.29 21.99 2.83
CA TYR A 126 -4.33 23.00 3.90
C TYR A 126 -3.10 22.94 4.83
N LEU A 127 -2.64 21.74 5.19
CA LEU A 127 -1.45 21.57 6.02
C LEU A 127 -0.18 22.09 5.33
N PHE A 128 -0.04 21.85 4.03
CA PHE A 128 1.11 22.33 3.25
C PHE A 128 1.00 23.83 2.89
N GLN A 129 -0.21 24.40 2.86
CA GLN A 129 -0.41 25.83 2.69
C GLN A 129 0.06 26.64 3.92
N ASN A 130 -0.23 26.18 5.13
CA ASN A 130 0.11 26.89 6.37
C ASN A 130 1.56 26.65 6.82
N GLY A 131 2.51 26.58 5.89
CA GLY A 131 3.93 26.40 6.21
C GLY A 131 4.27 25.00 6.74
N GLY A 132 3.51 23.97 6.37
CA GLY A 132 3.76 22.59 6.76
C GLY A 132 3.25 22.21 8.15
N GLY A 133 2.37 23.00 8.79
CA GLY A 133 1.55 22.57 9.93
C GLY A 133 2.31 21.79 11.03
N GLY A 134 3.43 22.33 11.53
CA GLY A 134 4.25 21.69 12.55
C GLY A 134 5.25 20.63 12.05
N LEU A 135 5.27 20.36 10.75
CA LEU A 135 6.21 19.47 10.06
C LEU A 135 7.35 20.23 9.37
N SER A 136 7.22 21.56 9.27
CA SER A 136 8.26 22.50 8.88
C SER A 136 8.41 23.59 9.94
N THR A 137 9.64 23.82 10.38
CA THR A 137 10.06 24.89 11.31
C THR A 137 10.23 26.24 10.62
N ASN A 138 10.04 26.31 9.30
CA ASN A 138 10.18 27.55 8.53
C ASN A 138 8.80 28.05 8.08
N GLU A 139 8.36 29.15 8.68
CA GLU A 139 7.04 29.79 8.49
C GLU A 139 6.79 30.40 7.09
N ASN A 140 7.70 30.25 6.12
CA ASN A 140 7.66 31.04 4.87
C ASN A 140 7.81 30.24 3.57
N ILE A 141 7.44 28.95 3.55
CA ILE A 141 7.47 28.16 2.31
C ILE A 141 6.04 27.99 1.80
N SER A 142 5.57 28.95 1.00
CA SER A 142 4.34 28.77 0.21
C SER A 142 4.61 27.78 -0.92
N LEU A 143 4.09 26.55 -0.80
CA LEU A 143 4.20 25.52 -1.85
C LEU A 143 3.49 25.89 -3.16
N VAL A 144 2.62 26.88 -3.11
CA VAL A 144 1.74 27.29 -4.22
C VAL A 144 2.04 28.74 -4.55
N THR A 145 2.63 28.98 -5.72
CA THR A 145 3.08 30.31 -6.18
C THR A 145 1.92 31.30 -6.37
N ASN A 146 0.67 30.83 -6.47
CA ASN A 146 -0.54 31.65 -6.51
C ASN A 146 -1.72 30.87 -5.88
N PHE A 147 -2.08 31.20 -4.64
CA PHE A 147 -3.23 30.58 -3.97
C PHE A 147 -4.54 31.08 -4.57
N ASN A 148 -5.05 30.35 -5.56
CA ASN A 148 -6.39 30.55 -6.10
C ASN A 148 -7.25 29.33 -5.76
N LEU A 149 -8.54 29.53 -5.45
CA LEU A 149 -9.50 28.45 -5.19
C LEU A 149 -9.53 27.42 -6.34
N GLY A 150 -9.25 27.87 -7.57
CA GLY A 150 -9.10 27.01 -8.75
C GLY A 150 -7.87 26.09 -8.73
N THR A 151 -6.74 26.52 -8.16
CA THR A 151 -5.54 25.68 -8.04
C THR A 151 -5.69 24.66 -6.93
N LEU A 152 -6.35 25.02 -5.83
CA LEU A 152 -6.65 24.09 -4.72
C LEU A 152 -7.58 22.96 -5.19
N SER A 153 -8.68 23.29 -5.87
CA SER A 153 -9.60 22.28 -6.39
C SER A 153 -8.93 21.37 -7.43
N LEU A 154 -8.02 21.92 -8.25
CA LEU A 154 -7.25 21.17 -9.23
C LEU A 154 -6.26 20.20 -8.57
N ILE A 155 -5.57 20.59 -7.50
CA ILE A 155 -4.68 19.70 -6.74
C ILE A 155 -5.47 18.58 -6.06
N VAL A 156 -6.58 18.92 -5.38
CA VAL A 156 -7.47 17.95 -4.73
C VAL A 156 -8.02 16.94 -5.75
N LEU A 157 -8.47 17.40 -6.91
CA LEU A 157 -8.92 16.53 -7.99
C LEU A 157 -7.78 15.67 -8.54
N THR A 158 -6.58 16.22 -8.69
CA THR A 158 -5.41 15.47 -9.19
C THR A 158 -5.03 14.33 -8.24
N PHE A 159 -4.99 14.58 -6.93
CA PHE A 159 -4.67 13.54 -5.95
C PHE A 159 -5.80 12.51 -5.81
N THR A 160 -7.05 12.96 -5.83
CA THR A 160 -8.20 12.05 -5.82
C THR A 160 -8.23 11.18 -7.07
N ALA A 161 -8.03 11.76 -8.25
CA ALA A 161 -7.94 11.03 -9.52
C ALA A 161 -6.73 10.07 -9.53
N GLY A 162 -5.59 10.50 -9.01
CA GLY A 162 -4.39 9.67 -8.85
C GLY A 162 -4.66 8.44 -7.99
N THR A 163 -5.26 8.61 -6.81
CA THR A 163 -5.62 7.48 -5.93
C THR A 163 -6.67 6.54 -6.54
N ALA A 164 -7.67 7.08 -7.25
CA ALA A 164 -8.65 6.27 -7.96
C ALA A 164 -7.99 5.44 -9.08
N LEU A 165 -7.03 6.02 -9.81
CA LEU A 165 -6.26 5.34 -10.84
C LEU A 165 -5.40 4.21 -10.22
N LEU A 166 -4.72 4.46 -9.09
CA LEU A 166 -3.96 3.43 -8.37
C LEU A 166 -4.82 2.25 -7.93
N MET A 167 -5.99 2.55 -7.37
CA MET A 167 -6.96 1.52 -6.98
C MET A 167 -7.36 0.67 -8.19
N TRP A 168 -7.70 1.33 -9.31
CA TRP A 168 -8.05 0.64 -10.54
C TRP A 168 -6.91 -0.23 -11.08
N MET A 169 -5.66 0.26 -11.05
CA MET A 169 -4.47 -0.52 -11.42
C MET A 169 -4.29 -1.75 -10.54
N GLY A 170 -4.48 -1.62 -9.22
CA GLY A 170 -4.39 -2.75 -8.29
C GLY A 170 -5.47 -3.79 -8.52
N GLU A 171 -6.70 -3.37 -8.83
CA GLU A 171 -7.77 -4.30 -9.22
C GLU A 171 -7.47 -5.01 -10.54
N LEU A 172 -6.91 -4.31 -11.53
CA LEU A 172 -6.48 -4.92 -12.79
C LEU A 172 -5.40 -5.97 -12.58
N ILE A 173 -4.40 -5.71 -11.73
CA ILE A 173 -3.39 -6.72 -11.37
C ILE A 173 -4.06 -7.92 -10.69
N THR A 174 -5.05 -7.69 -9.83
CA THR A 174 -5.73 -8.80 -9.13
C THR A 174 -6.55 -9.67 -10.09
N GLN A 175 -7.16 -9.09 -11.13
CA GLN A 175 -7.97 -9.83 -12.10
C GLN A 175 -7.15 -10.52 -13.19
N ARG A 176 -6.10 -9.86 -13.70
CA ARG A 176 -5.35 -10.31 -14.87
C ARG A 176 -3.90 -10.70 -14.57
N GLY A 177 -3.36 -10.25 -13.44
CA GLY A 177 -1.99 -10.51 -13.00
C GLY A 177 -1.89 -11.70 -12.06
N ILE A 178 -0.86 -11.68 -11.22
CA ILE A 178 -0.57 -12.73 -10.22
C ILE A 178 -0.71 -12.14 -8.82
N GLY A 179 -1.36 -12.90 -7.92
CA GLY A 179 -1.51 -12.50 -6.52
C GLY A 179 -2.51 -11.36 -6.32
N ASN A 180 -2.39 -10.67 -5.18
CA ASN A 180 -3.20 -9.50 -4.87
C ASN A 180 -2.49 -8.24 -5.39
N GLY A 181 -3.15 -7.51 -6.27
CA GLY A 181 -2.57 -6.34 -6.91
C GLY A 181 -2.30 -5.19 -5.95
N MET A 182 -3.13 -5.02 -4.93
CA MET A 182 -2.94 -3.97 -3.93
C MET A 182 -1.68 -4.25 -3.08
N SER A 183 -1.47 -5.50 -2.66
CA SER A 183 -0.25 -5.87 -1.91
C SER A 183 1.01 -5.76 -2.76
N LEU A 184 0.92 -6.05 -4.06
CA LEU A 184 2.05 -5.92 -4.97
C LEU A 184 2.47 -4.47 -5.22
N ILE A 185 1.52 -3.54 -5.31
CA ILE A 185 1.88 -2.12 -5.45
C ILE A 185 2.53 -1.60 -4.16
N ILE A 186 2.03 -2.00 -2.98
CA ILE A 186 2.68 -1.67 -1.69
C ILE A 186 4.08 -2.26 -1.62
N PHE A 187 4.24 -3.53 -2.00
CA PHE A 187 5.55 -4.16 -2.05
C PHE A 187 6.51 -3.39 -2.98
N SER A 188 6.03 -2.99 -4.16
CA SER A 188 6.82 -2.21 -5.11
C SER A 188 7.19 -0.83 -4.56
N SER A 189 6.31 -0.17 -3.80
CA SER A 189 6.59 1.16 -3.24
C SER A 189 7.69 1.07 -2.17
N VAL A 190 7.59 0.10 -1.26
CA VAL A 190 8.59 -0.13 -0.19
C VAL A 190 9.94 -0.55 -0.77
N VAL A 191 9.96 -1.52 -1.70
CA VAL A 191 11.20 -1.99 -2.33
C VAL A 191 11.88 -0.86 -3.13
N SER A 192 11.10 0.04 -3.73
CA SER A 192 11.66 1.18 -4.46
C SER A 192 12.40 2.20 -3.59
N ALA A 193 12.16 2.20 -2.27
CA ALA A 193 12.85 3.06 -1.32
C ALA A 193 14.19 2.46 -0.82
N PHE A 194 14.39 1.15 -0.96
CA PHE A 194 15.61 0.49 -0.49
C PHE A 194 16.89 1.01 -1.15
N PRO A 195 16.94 1.25 -2.48
CA PRO A 195 18.14 1.78 -3.12
C PRO A 195 18.55 3.17 -2.61
N SER A 196 17.57 4.06 -2.38
CA SER A 196 17.85 5.41 -1.86
C SER A 196 18.37 5.37 -0.42
N VAL A 197 17.80 4.52 0.43
CA VAL A 197 18.25 4.33 1.82
C VAL A 197 19.64 3.70 1.87
N GLY A 198 19.91 2.71 1.01
CA GLY A 198 21.24 2.11 0.89
C GLY A 198 22.31 3.08 0.38
N ALA A 199 21.94 4.00 -0.51
CA ALA A 199 22.85 5.05 -0.99
C ALA A 199 23.16 6.10 0.10
N SER A 200 22.16 6.52 0.87
CA SER A 200 22.37 7.48 1.97
C SER A 200 23.19 6.87 3.11
N LEU A 201 22.94 5.61 3.49
CA LEU A 201 23.74 4.86 4.46
C LEU A 201 25.21 4.73 4.04
N ARG A 202 25.46 4.51 2.74
CA ARG A 202 26.83 4.45 2.20
C ARG A 202 27.53 5.80 2.31
N ALA A 203 26.83 6.89 2.02
CA ALA A 203 27.37 8.24 2.05
C ALA A 203 27.68 8.71 3.48
N SER A 204 26.91 8.28 4.48
CA SER A 204 27.10 8.69 5.88
C SER A 204 28.08 7.83 6.66
N ASN A 205 28.00 6.50 6.53
CA ASN A 205 28.67 5.56 7.43
C ASN A 205 29.58 4.54 6.70
N GLY A 206 29.78 4.71 5.38
CA GLY A 206 30.64 3.86 4.57
C GLY A 206 30.08 2.44 4.33
N TRP A 207 30.89 1.60 3.68
CA TRP A 207 30.48 0.25 3.28
C TRP A 207 30.22 -0.71 4.44
N PHE A 208 30.87 -0.49 5.59
CA PHE A 208 30.71 -1.35 6.76
C PHE A 208 29.29 -1.29 7.34
N ALA A 209 28.73 -0.08 7.47
CA ALA A 209 27.36 0.10 7.97
C ALA A 209 26.31 -0.49 7.02
N VAL A 210 26.51 -0.37 5.71
CA VAL A 210 25.63 -0.99 4.71
C VAL A 210 25.63 -2.51 4.85
N LEU A 211 26.80 -3.11 5.03
CA LEU A 211 26.96 -4.56 5.14
C LEU A 211 26.33 -5.08 6.45
N LEU A 212 26.47 -4.35 7.56
CA LEU A 212 25.83 -4.66 8.83
C LEU A 212 24.30 -4.60 8.71
N VAL A 213 23.75 -3.50 8.17
CA VAL A 213 22.29 -3.34 7.98
C VAL A 213 21.73 -4.44 7.08
N PHE A 214 22.42 -4.79 6.01
CA PHE A 214 22.00 -5.87 5.12
C PHE A 214 22.03 -7.24 5.83
N GLY A 215 23.04 -7.50 6.65
CA GLY A 215 23.12 -8.70 7.49
C GLY A 215 21.96 -8.81 8.47
N VAL A 216 21.62 -7.72 9.16
CA VAL A 216 20.46 -7.67 10.07
C VAL A 216 19.16 -7.86 9.31
N ALA A 217 19.01 -7.25 8.13
CA ALA A 217 17.81 -7.41 7.30
C ALA A 217 17.59 -8.87 6.87
N ILE A 218 18.66 -9.60 6.50
CA ILE A 218 18.58 -11.02 6.17
C ILE A 218 18.21 -11.85 7.41
N LEU A 219 18.81 -11.57 8.57
CA LEU A 219 18.49 -12.28 9.80
C LEU A 219 17.02 -12.08 10.18
N LEU A 220 16.53 -10.84 10.11
CA LEU A 220 15.12 -10.52 10.31
C LEU A 220 14.22 -11.25 9.30
N LEU A 221 14.61 -11.31 8.02
CA LEU A 221 13.86 -12.04 7.01
C LEU A 221 13.76 -13.53 7.34
N ILE A 222 14.87 -14.18 7.73
CA ILE A 222 14.87 -15.58 8.16
C ILE A 222 13.98 -15.78 9.39
N PHE A 223 14.06 -14.86 10.36
CA PHE A 223 13.26 -14.89 11.57
C PHE A 223 11.76 -14.75 11.28
N ILE A 224 11.38 -13.81 10.40
CA ILE A 224 9.99 -13.63 9.95
C ILE A 224 9.50 -14.89 9.25
N ILE A 225 10.27 -15.45 8.32
CA ILE A 225 9.91 -16.70 7.62
C ILE A 225 9.74 -17.86 8.61
N TYR A 226 10.61 -17.96 9.62
CA TYR A 226 10.52 -19.01 10.63
C TYR A 226 9.24 -18.90 11.46
N ILE A 227 8.87 -17.69 11.88
CA ILE A 227 7.61 -17.44 12.61
C ILE A 227 6.40 -17.68 11.70
N GLU A 228 6.43 -17.19 10.46
CA GLU A 228 5.30 -17.26 9.53
C GLU A 228 5.02 -18.71 9.08
N ASN A 229 6.05 -19.57 8.95
CA ASN A 229 5.87 -21.00 8.68
C ASN A 229 5.58 -21.83 9.95
N GLY A 230 5.61 -21.21 11.13
CA GLY A 230 5.35 -21.86 12.41
C GLY A 230 3.87 -22.15 12.60
N VAL A 231 3.40 -23.31 12.11
CA VAL A 231 2.01 -23.75 12.29
C VAL A 231 1.85 -24.70 13.47
N ARG A 232 0.87 -24.43 14.33
CA ARG A 232 0.42 -25.35 15.38
C ARG A 232 -0.54 -26.36 14.75
N LYS A 233 -0.06 -27.60 14.57
CA LYS A 233 -0.90 -28.68 14.04
C LYS A 233 -1.78 -29.25 15.15
N ILE A 234 -3.08 -28.94 15.13
CA ILE A 234 -4.06 -29.58 16.03
C ILE A 234 -4.67 -30.78 15.29
N PRO A 235 -4.49 -32.03 15.77
CA PRO A 235 -5.04 -33.20 15.12
C PRO A 235 -6.57 -33.21 15.26
N VAL A 236 -7.28 -33.41 14.15
CA VAL A 236 -8.74 -33.52 14.12
C VAL A 236 -9.13 -34.82 13.44
N GLN A 237 -10.09 -35.51 14.03
CA GLN A 237 -10.64 -36.73 13.46
C GLN A 237 -12.00 -36.40 12.85
N PHE A 238 -12.11 -36.47 11.53
CA PHE A 238 -13.41 -36.34 10.86
C PHE A 238 -14.28 -37.55 11.18
N ALA A 239 -15.56 -37.29 11.47
CA ALA A 239 -16.53 -38.33 11.81
C ALA A 239 -16.63 -39.36 10.67
N LYS A 240 -16.63 -40.64 11.04
CA LYS A 240 -16.66 -41.76 10.11
C LYS A 240 -18.10 -42.21 9.88
N ARG A 241 -18.41 -42.62 8.65
CA ARG A 241 -19.64 -43.38 8.36
C ARG A 241 -19.35 -44.86 8.60
N GLN A 242 -19.97 -45.44 9.61
CA GLN A 242 -19.91 -46.88 9.84
C GLN A 242 -20.81 -47.58 8.81
N VAL A 243 -20.25 -48.49 8.01
CA VAL A 243 -21.03 -49.36 7.11
C VAL A 243 -20.75 -50.80 7.56
N GLY A 244 -21.69 -51.40 8.27
CA GLY A 244 -21.53 -52.73 8.89
C GLY A 244 -20.57 -52.75 10.09
N ARG A 245 -19.83 -53.85 10.27
CA ARG A 245 -18.86 -54.05 11.39
C ARG A 245 -17.44 -53.53 11.11
N ARG A 246 -17.16 -52.99 9.92
CA ARG A 246 -15.83 -52.49 9.54
C ARG A 246 -15.82 -50.96 9.48
N MET A 247 -14.94 -50.34 10.26
CA MET A 247 -14.58 -48.93 10.09
C MET A 247 -13.77 -48.80 8.80
N TYR A 248 -14.37 -48.24 7.76
CA TYR A 248 -13.65 -47.78 6.56
C TYR A 248 -13.39 -46.29 6.66
N GLY A 249 -12.16 -45.89 6.34
CA GLY A 249 -11.76 -44.48 6.25
C GLY A 249 -11.48 -43.86 7.61
N GLY A 250 -10.24 -43.46 7.82
CA GLY A 250 -9.80 -42.72 8.99
C GLY A 250 -8.52 -41.99 8.65
N GLN A 251 -8.60 -41.07 7.70
CA GLN A 251 -7.46 -40.20 7.45
C GLN A 251 -7.44 -39.15 8.56
N SER A 252 -6.46 -39.26 9.45
CA SER A 252 -6.15 -38.20 10.41
C SER A 252 -5.73 -36.97 9.61
N THR A 253 -6.47 -35.88 9.78
CA THR A 253 -6.09 -34.56 9.27
C THR A 253 -5.73 -33.68 10.46
N TYR A 254 -4.92 -32.66 10.24
CA TYR A 254 -4.70 -31.61 11.22
C TYR A 254 -5.30 -30.32 10.68
N ILE A 255 -5.86 -29.50 11.58
CA ILE A 255 -6.15 -28.11 11.26
C ILE A 255 -4.89 -27.32 11.59
N PRO A 256 -4.23 -26.68 10.61
CA PRO A 256 -3.15 -25.75 10.89
C PRO A 256 -3.72 -24.50 11.58
N LEU A 257 -3.12 -24.12 12.70
CA LEU A 257 -3.37 -22.87 13.42
C LEU A 257 -2.12 -22.01 13.42
#